data_AF-A0A6N9RLV9-F1
#
_entry.id   AF-A0A6N9RLV9-F1
#
_cell.length_a   1.000
_cell.length_b   1.000
_cell.length_c   1.000
_cell.angle_alpha   90.00
_cell.angle_beta   90.00
_cell.angle_gamma   90.00
#
_symmetry.space_group_name_H-M   'P 1'
#
loop_
_entity.id
_entity.type
_entity.pdbx_description
1 polymer ?
#
loop_
_entity_poly.entity_id
_entity_poly.type
_entity_poly.pdbx_seq_one_letter_code
_entity_poly.pdbx_strand_id
1 'polypeptide(L)'
;MSNAQHPAPFAPTRGAPGVSNRLRLGIWGGALALALFTLWASFAEVDQLTRGQGQIIASSRTQVIQSLDGGVLDALLVREGDEVQRGQVLARLERTKTETSFRETQARLGALSGTASRLQAEVFGTPLRFGPETGDYPEFRANQTALLRKRSEAVEQEIAALRRMHAIARRELDMTEPLLQSGDVSMTDVLRLQRQVAELEGQMTNRRNKYLQDSQAELTKTEEDLAGVRQTLLQRRDQLANTDLTAPLRGKVKNVRVTTRGGVLRPGDELMQIVPLDDALLVEARVKPADVAFLRPGQEVNVKIDAYDYTVYGSLKGRLTFISADTMSEDTRQGEPAYYRIQVQTESPRFNRRPQESLQLQPGMTATVEVRNGSSTVLKYLLKPLVKTLDQSLGER
;
A
#
# COMPACT_ATOMS: atom_id res chain seq x y z
N MET A 1 80.39 81.92 -62.79
CA MET A 1 79.11 81.62 -62.11
C MET A 1 79.04 80.10 -61.99
N SER A 2 79.50 79.55 -60.85
CA SER A 2 78.65 78.99 -59.78
C SER A 2 78.09 77.62 -60.19
N ASN A 3 78.31 76.49 -59.55
CA ASN A 3 78.98 76.09 -58.30
C ASN A 3 79.00 74.53 -58.29
N ALA A 4 80.01 73.93 -57.63
CA ALA A 4 80.06 72.61 -56.95
C ALA A 4 79.41 71.35 -57.62
N GLN A 5 79.97 70.13 -57.62
CA GLN A 5 80.80 69.42 -56.64
C GLN A 5 81.28 68.08 -57.25
N HIS A 6 82.42 67.57 -56.77
CA HIS A 6 83.11 66.33 -57.19
C HIS A 6 82.47 65.01 -56.61
N PRO A 7 82.93 63.81 -57.04
CA PRO A 7 82.17 62.55 -57.11
C PRO A 7 82.57 61.47 -56.08
N ALA A 8 81.84 60.35 -56.01
CA ALA A 8 82.37 59.02 -55.64
C ALA A 8 81.41 57.86 -56.02
N PRO A 9 81.91 56.67 -56.41
CA PRO A 9 81.10 55.53 -56.89
C PRO A 9 80.71 54.56 -55.76
N PHE A 10 79.50 54.01 -55.82
CA PHE A 10 79.05 52.94 -54.91
C PHE A 10 79.48 51.56 -55.42
N ALA A 11 80.22 50.83 -54.59
CA ALA A 11 80.56 49.42 -54.78
C ALA A 11 79.38 48.51 -54.36
N PRO A 12 79.20 47.32 -54.98
CA PRO A 12 78.16 46.37 -54.60
C PRO A 12 78.54 45.61 -53.30
N THR A 13 77.63 45.58 -52.33
CA THR A 13 77.78 44.80 -51.10
C THR A 13 77.49 43.32 -51.34
N ARG A 14 78.39 42.49 -50.82
CA ARG A 14 78.39 41.02 -50.81
C ARG A 14 77.19 40.48 -50.03
N GLY A 15 76.67 39.34 -50.50
CA GLY A 15 75.57 38.61 -49.88
C GLY A 15 75.86 38.16 -48.44
N ALA A 16 74.82 38.19 -47.61
CA ALA A 16 74.79 37.61 -46.28
C ALA A 16 74.17 36.19 -46.33
N PRO A 17 74.79 35.16 -45.75
CA PRO A 17 74.24 33.80 -45.70
C PRO A 17 73.39 33.56 -44.44
N GLY A 18 72.31 32.77 -44.56
CA GLY A 18 71.93 31.80 -43.52
C GLY A 18 70.86 32.14 -42.47
N VAL A 19 69.80 32.89 -42.75
CA VAL A 19 68.63 33.02 -41.84
C VAL A 19 67.54 31.96 -42.10
N SER A 20 67.64 31.21 -43.19
CA SER A 20 66.56 30.31 -43.64
C SER A 20 66.30 29.11 -42.73
N ASN A 21 67.30 28.56 -42.01
CA ASN A 21 67.09 27.32 -41.25
C ASN A 21 66.43 27.53 -39.89
N ARG A 22 66.72 28.59 -39.14
CA ARG A 22 66.11 28.83 -37.81
C ARG A 22 64.63 29.18 -37.91
N LEU A 23 64.25 29.96 -38.92
CA LEU A 23 62.84 30.26 -39.20
C LEU A 23 62.08 29.01 -39.63
N ARG A 24 62.69 28.16 -40.47
CA ARG A 24 62.12 26.87 -40.88
C ARG A 24 61.93 25.94 -39.68
N LEU A 25 62.92 25.81 -38.79
CA LEU A 25 62.79 25.01 -37.56
C LEU A 25 61.67 25.48 -36.63
N GLY A 26 61.46 26.79 -36.49
CA GLY A 26 60.33 27.34 -35.74
C GLY A 26 58.96 27.04 -36.37
N ILE A 27 58.87 27.14 -37.71
CA ILE A 27 57.64 26.81 -38.47
C ILE A 27 57.33 25.31 -38.37
N TRP A 28 58.33 24.45 -38.55
CA TRP A 28 58.17 22.99 -38.43
C TRP A 28 57.87 22.57 -36.98
N GLY A 29 58.47 23.22 -35.98
CA GLY A 29 58.16 22.99 -34.56
C GLY A 29 56.73 23.39 -34.19
N GLY A 30 56.26 24.55 -34.69
CA GLY A 30 54.87 24.99 -34.54
C GLY A 30 53.87 24.07 -35.24
N ALA A 31 54.18 23.63 -36.47
CA ALA A 31 53.37 22.67 -37.21
C ALA A 31 53.29 21.30 -36.50
N LEU A 32 54.40 20.82 -35.94
CA LEU A 32 54.44 19.60 -35.15
C LEU A 32 53.62 19.74 -33.85
N ALA A 33 53.73 20.88 -33.15
CA ALA A 33 52.95 21.14 -31.94
C ALA A 33 51.44 21.21 -32.26
N LEU A 34 51.05 21.82 -33.38
CA LEU A 34 49.66 21.86 -33.84
C LEU A 34 49.16 20.47 -34.24
N ALA A 35 49.98 19.68 -34.95
CA ALA A 35 49.66 18.29 -35.28
C ALA A 35 49.51 17.42 -34.02
N LEU A 36 50.38 17.61 -33.03
CA LEU A 36 50.31 16.90 -31.75
C LEU A 36 49.09 17.33 -30.92
N PHE A 37 48.77 18.63 -30.90
CA PHE A 37 47.59 19.15 -30.21
C PHE A 37 46.30 18.68 -30.88
N THR A 38 46.22 18.69 -32.21
CA THR A 38 45.05 18.19 -32.95
C THR A 38 44.88 16.68 -32.79
N LEU A 39 45.97 15.92 -32.80
CA LEU A 39 45.97 14.50 -32.50
C LEU A 39 45.49 14.25 -31.06
N TRP A 40 46.08 14.93 -30.07
CA TRP A 40 45.66 14.85 -28.67
C TRP A 40 44.20 15.25 -28.49
N ALA A 41 43.78 16.37 -29.07
CA ALA A 41 42.43 16.89 -28.98
C ALA A 41 41.38 16.00 -29.69
N SER A 42 41.81 15.17 -30.65
CA SER A 42 40.95 14.14 -31.25
C SER A 42 40.74 12.92 -30.36
N PHE A 43 41.66 12.62 -29.44
CA PHE A 43 41.55 11.51 -28.49
C PHE A 43 41.07 11.95 -27.09
N ALA A 44 41.31 13.19 -26.71
CA ALA A 44 40.94 13.72 -25.41
C ALA A 44 39.44 13.96 -25.35
N GLU A 45 38.75 13.24 -24.46
CA GLU A 45 37.32 13.36 -24.22
C GLU A 45 37.02 14.36 -23.09
N VAL A 46 35.99 15.19 -23.29
CA VAL A 46 35.45 16.13 -22.32
C VAL A 46 33.99 15.78 -22.08
N ASP A 47 33.61 15.66 -20.81
CA ASP A 47 32.23 15.39 -20.40
C ASP A 47 31.33 16.60 -20.66
N GLN A 48 30.18 16.35 -21.28
CA GLN A 48 29.11 17.35 -21.40
C GLN A 48 28.11 17.15 -20.25
N LEU A 49 27.78 18.24 -19.56
CA LEU A 49 26.88 18.22 -18.41
C LEU A 49 25.67 19.11 -18.71
N THR A 50 24.48 18.54 -18.58
CA THR A 50 23.24 19.33 -18.58
C THR A 50 22.89 19.67 -17.15
N ARG A 51 22.66 20.96 -16.90
CA ARG A 51 22.31 21.46 -15.57
C ARG A 51 20.82 21.78 -15.50
N GLY A 52 20.17 21.31 -14.45
CA GLY A 52 18.81 21.65 -14.09
C GLY A 52 18.73 22.12 -12.63
N GLN A 53 17.93 23.15 -12.37
CA GLN A 53 17.63 23.57 -11.00
C GLN A 53 16.39 22.82 -10.52
N GLY A 54 16.41 22.34 -9.29
CA GLY A 54 15.37 21.49 -8.76
C GLY A 54 15.20 21.57 -7.25
N GLN A 55 14.30 20.73 -6.75
CA GLN A 55 14.01 20.60 -5.34
C GLN A 55 13.85 19.13 -4.98
N ILE A 56 14.16 18.80 -3.72
CA ILE A 56 13.97 17.47 -3.17
C ILE A 56 12.47 17.27 -2.89
N ILE A 57 11.91 16.20 -3.41
CA ILE A 57 10.55 15.73 -3.12
C ILE A 57 10.62 14.33 -2.51
N ALA A 58 9.64 13.99 -1.68
CA ALA A 58 9.49 12.60 -1.24
C ALA A 58 9.09 11.74 -2.45
N SER A 59 9.70 10.56 -2.60
CA SER A 59 9.28 9.56 -3.60
C SER A 59 7.80 9.24 -3.48
N SER A 60 7.33 9.07 -2.25
CA SER A 60 5.95 8.73 -1.97
C SER A 60 5.09 9.97 -1.82
N ARG A 61 3.85 9.84 -2.28
CA ARG A 61 2.82 10.85 -2.07
C ARG A 61 2.48 10.93 -0.58
N THR A 62 2.14 12.14 -0.14
CA THR A 62 1.55 12.37 1.18
C THR A 62 0.37 11.44 1.40
N GLN A 63 0.37 10.73 2.51
CA GLN A 63 -0.73 9.83 2.89
C GLN A 63 -1.83 10.63 3.56
N VAL A 64 -3.07 10.42 3.11
CA VAL A 64 -4.25 11.05 3.67
C VAL A 64 -4.88 10.08 4.66
N ILE A 65 -5.00 10.49 5.91
CA ILE A 65 -5.68 9.75 6.96
C ILE A 65 -7.11 10.26 7.04
N GLN A 66 -8.05 9.40 6.69
CA GLN A 66 -9.48 9.70 6.64
C GLN A 66 -10.26 8.76 7.55
N SER A 67 -11.44 9.20 8.00
CA SER A 67 -12.36 8.33 8.71
C SER A 67 -13.23 7.55 7.72
N LEU A 68 -13.21 6.22 7.78
CA LEU A 68 -14.03 5.39 6.89
C LEU A 68 -15.52 5.43 7.28
N ASP A 69 -15.81 5.25 8.57
CA ASP A 69 -17.17 5.16 9.09
C ASP A 69 -17.70 6.51 9.62
N GLY A 70 -16.83 7.52 9.75
CA GLY A 70 -17.15 8.76 10.43
C GLY A 70 -17.22 8.60 11.96
N GLY A 71 -17.60 9.66 12.65
CA GLY A 71 -17.77 9.65 14.10
C GLY A 71 -17.37 10.96 14.77
N VAL A 72 -17.47 10.99 16.10
CA VAL A 72 -17.08 12.14 16.90
C VAL A 72 -15.64 11.93 17.38
N LEU A 73 -14.78 12.92 17.20
CA LEU A 73 -13.40 12.91 17.67
C LEU A 73 -13.35 13.00 19.20
N ASP A 74 -12.96 11.93 19.89
CA ASP A 74 -12.81 11.91 21.35
C ASP A 74 -11.43 12.43 21.78
N ALA A 75 -10.38 12.01 21.09
CA ALA A 75 -9.02 12.46 21.37
C ALA A 75 -8.15 12.53 20.12
N LEU A 76 -7.36 13.60 20.02
CA LEU A 76 -6.27 13.74 19.04
C LEU A 76 -4.94 13.60 19.79
N LEU A 77 -4.15 12.58 19.45
CA LEU A 77 -2.93 12.20 20.17
C LEU A 77 -1.64 12.77 19.55
N VAL A 78 -1.75 13.38 18.37
CA VAL A 78 -0.61 13.95 17.62
C VAL A 78 -0.91 15.38 17.20
N ARG A 79 0.15 16.14 16.95
CA ARG A 79 0.09 17.52 16.46
C ARG A 79 0.79 17.63 15.12
N GLU A 80 0.53 18.73 14.41
CA GLU A 80 1.28 19.06 13.21
C GLU A 80 2.77 19.18 13.52
N GLY A 81 3.59 18.55 12.69
CA GLY A 81 5.04 18.48 12.87
C GLY A 81 5.53 17.28 13.70
N ASP A 82 4.67 16.51 14.34
CA ASP A 82 5.09 15.33 15.10
C ASP A 82 5.56 14.20 14.17
N GLU A 83 6.58 13.45 14.60
CA GLU A 83 6.97 12.20 13.95
C GLU A 83 6.13 11.04 14.50
N VAL A 84 5.64 10.20 13.60
CA VAL A 84 4.77 9.06 13.91
C VAL A 84 5.33 7.78 13.34
N GLN A 85 5.12 6.67 14.04
CA GLN A 85 5.53 5.34 13.61
C GLN A 85 4.35 4.57 13.01
N ARG A 86 4.64 3.58 12.16
CA ARG A 86 3.60 2.68 11.61
C ARG A 86 2.83 1.99 12.74
N GLY A 87 1.51 2.05 12.68
CA GLY A 87 0.58 1.48 13.67
C GLY A 87 0.33 2.37 14.89
N GLN A 88 1.03 3.49 15.03
CA GLN A 88 0.79 4.43 16.13
C GLN A 88 -0.61 5.05 16.00
N VAL A 89 -1.36 5.06 17.10
CA VAL A 89 -2.68 5.71 17.16
C VAL A 89 -2.49 7.22 17.09
N LEU A 90 -3.14 7.85 16.11
CA LEU A 90 -3.08 9.28 15.84
C LEU A 90 -4.27 10.00 16.46
N ALA A 91 -5.44 9.40 16.35
CA ALA A 91 -6.68 9.91 16.89
C ALA A 91 -7.62 8.77 17.27
N ARG A 92 -8.52 9.06 18.19
CA ARG A 92 -9.57 8.15 18.64
C ARG A 92 -10.92 8.82 18.46
N LEU A 93 -11.81 8.10 17.79
CA LEU A 93 -13.22 8.44 17.70
C LEU A 93 -13.99 7.84 18.89
N GLU A 94 -15.19 8.35 19.14
CA GLU A 94 -16.07 7.85 20.19
C GLU A 94 -16.32 6.34 20.01
N ARG A 95 -15.88 5.52 20.98
CA ARG A 95 -15.93 4.04 20.89
C ARG A 95 -17.16 3.43 21.54
N THR A 96 -17.78 4.12 22.49
CA THR A 96 -18.80 3.56 23.39
C THR A 96 -19.96 2.89 22.64
N LYS A 97 -20.51 3.57 21.62
CA LYS A 97 -21.63 3.02 20.83
C LYS A 97 -21.21 1.80 20.02
N THR A 98 -20.08 1.89 19.32
CA THR A 98 -19.56 0.82 18.48
C THR A 98 -19.17 -0.40 19.31
N GLU A 99 -18.55 -0.20 20.47
CA GLU A 99 -18.21 -1.26 21.40
C GLU A 99 -19.45 -1.92 21.99
N THR A 100 -20.47 -1.14 22.35
CA THR A 100 -21.74 -1.67 22.86
C THR A 100 -22.42 -2.55 21.81
N SER A 101 -22.50 -2.09 20.55
CA SER A 101 -23.07 -2.88 19.45
C SER A 101 -22.24 -4.13 19.12
N PHE A 102 -20.91 -4.07 19.23
CA PHE A 102 -20.04 -5.24 19.09
C PHE A 102 -20.32 -6.28 20.19
N ARG A 103 -20.36 -5.85 21.46
CA ARG A 103 -20.66 -6.72 22.61
C ARG A 103 -22.06 -7.33 22.54
N GLU A 104 -23.06 -6.57 22.09
CA GLU A 104 -24.41 -7.08 21.87
C GLU A 104 -24.44 -8.19 20.81
N THR A 105 -23.75 -7.99 19.69
CA THR A 105 -23.65 -8.98 18.62
C THR A 105 -22.89 -10.23 19.08
N GLN A 106 -21.85 -10.06 19.89
CA GLN A 106 -21.10 -11.16 20.50
C GLN A 106 -21.97 -11.98 21.46
N ALA A 107 -22.78 -11.32 22.29
CA ALA A 107 -23.74 -11.99 23.18
C ALA A 107 -24.78 -12.79 22.39
N ARG A 108 -25.30 -12.23 21.28
CA ARG A 108 -26.23 -12.93 20.38
C ARG A 108 -25.58 -14.16 19.74
N LEU A 109 -24.31 -14.08 19.33
CA LEU A 109 -23.55 -15.24 18.85
C LEU A 109 -23.42 -16.32 19.93
N GLY A 110 -23.11 -15.92 21.17
CA GLY A 110 -23.08 -16.83 22.32
C GLY A 110 -24.43 -17.52 22.54
N ALA A 111 -25.53 -16.79 22.53
CA ALA A 111 -26.87 -17.37 22.71
C ALA A 111 -27.22 -18.38 21.59
N LEU A 112 -27.00 -18.02 20.32
CA LEU A 112 -27.31 -18.88 19.18
C LEU A 112 -26.41 -20.11 19.10
N SER A 113 -25.11 -19.96 19.38
CA SER A 113 -24.18 -21.10 19.42
C SER A 113 -24.52 -22.10 20.53
N GLY A 114 -24.99 -21.61 21.68
CA GLY A 114 -25.54 -22.46 22.75
C GLY A 114 -26.78 -23.24 22.30
N THR A 115 -27.72 -22.57 21.64
CA THR A 115 -28.93 -23.20 21.08
C THR A 115 -28.58 -24.24 20.01
N ALA A 116 -27.66 -23.93 19.09
CA ALA A 116 -27.19 -24.88 18.08
C ALA A 116 -26.53 -26.11 18.71
N SER A 117 -25.69 -25.91 19.73
CA SER A 117 -25.04 -27.02 20.45
C SER A 117 -26.05 -27.96 21.10
N ARG A 118 -27.12 -27.40 21.71
CA ARG A 118 -28.24 -28.19 22.24
C ARG A 118 -28.94 -28.98 21.13
N LEU A 119 -29.35 -28.30 20.05
CA LEU A 119 -30.12 -28.93 18.98
C LEU A 119 -29.32 -30.00 18.24
N GLN A 120 -28.01 -29.81 18.05
CA GLN A 120 -27.13 -30.85 17.52
C GLN A 120 -27.09 -32.09 18.44
N ALA A 121 -27.02 -31.90 19.76
CA ALA A 121 -27.12 -33.00 20.70
C ALA A 121 -28.48 -33.73 20.63
N GLU A 122 -29.58 -32.99 20.44
CA GLU A 122 -30.94 -33.57 20.28
C GLU A 122 -31.09 -34.36 18.98
N VAL A 123 -30.60 -33.84 17.87
CA VAL A 123 -30.75 -34.45 16.53
C VAL A 123 -29.82 -35.65 16.35
N PHE A 124 -28.54 -35.51 16.73
CA PHE A 124 -27.52 -36.54 16.47
C PHE A 124 -27.29 -37.49 17.65
N GLY A 125 -27.88 -37.22 18.83
CA GLY A 125 -27.65 -38.00 20.03
C GLY A 125 -26.22 -37.92 20.56
N THR A 126 -25.47 -36.87 20.19
CA THR A 126 -24.10 -36.65 20.66
C THR A 126 -24.09 -35.99 22.04
N PRO A 127 -23.05 -36.19 22.86
CA PRO A 127 -22.91 -35.48 24.12
C PRO A 127 -22.92 -33.96 23.90
N LEU A 128 -23.66 -33.24 24.75
CA LEU A 128 -23.72 -31.78 24.71
C LEU A 128 -22.33 -31.18 24.96
N ARG A 129 -21.78 -30.50 23.95
CA ARG A 129 -20.50 -29.80 24.02
C ARG A 129 -20.70 -28.38 23.50
N PHE A 130 -20.33 -27.41 24.33
CA PHE A 130 -20.44 -26.00 23.98
C PHE A 130 -19.17 -25.47 23.33
N GLY A 131 -19.33 -24.68 22.27
CA GLY A 131 -18.22 -23.97 21.61
C GLY A 131 -17.61 -22.84 22.46
N PRO A 132 -16.45 -22.31 22.04
CA PRO A 132 -15.77 -21.21 22.73
C PRO A 132 -16.62 -19.93 22.81
N GLU A 133 -17.55 -19.71 21.88
CA GLU A 133 -18.40 -18.51 21.80
C GLU A 133 -19.35 -18.34 22.99
N THR A 134 -19.61 -19.43 23.72
CA THR A 134 -20.43 -19.44 24.94
C THR A 134 -19.58 -19.34 26.22
N GLY A 135 -18.25 -19.22 26.11
CA GLY A 135 -17.34 -19.23 27.25
C GLY A 135 -17.61 -18.09 28.24
N ASP A 136 -17.91 -16.91 27.71
CA ASP A 136 -18.16 -15.69 28.49
C ASP A 136 -19.57 -15.64 29.11
N TYR A 137 -20.45 -16.60 28.75
CA TYR A 137 -21.88 -16.61 29.11
C TYR A 137 -22.29 -17.96 29.74
N PRO A 138 -21.87 -18.25 30.98
CA PRO A 138 -22.18 -19.52 31.66
C PRO A 138 -23.69 -19.75 31.85
N GLU A 139 -24.47 -18.68 32.00
CA GLU A 139 -25.92 -18.73 32.10
C GLU A 139 -26.58 -19.34 30.85
N PHE A 140 -26.04 -19.09 29.66
CA PHE A 140 -26.55 -19.72 28.43
C PHE A 140 -26.30 -21.22 28.45
N ARG A 141 -25.11 -21.65 28.87
CA ARG A 141 -24.77 -23.08 28.98
C ARG A 141 -25.70 -23.80 29.96
N ALA A 142 -25.90 -23.21 31.14
CA ALA A 142 -26.78 -23.77 32.17
C ALA A 142 -28.23 -23.88 31.68
N ASN A 143 -28.76 -22.81 31.07
CA ASN A 143 -30.13 -22.78 30.56
C ASN A 143 -30.34 -23.81 29.43
N GLN A 144 -29.40 -23.90 28.48
CA GLN A 144 -29.51 -24.87 27.37
C GLN A 144 -29.38 -26.32 27.85
N THR A 145 -28.54 -26.58 28.85
CA THR A 145 -28.40 -27.93 29.45
C THR A 145 -29.68 -28.34 30.19
N ALA A 146 -30.26 -27.42 30.97
CA ALA A 146 -31.52 -27.67 31.67
C ALA A 146 -32.68 -27.88 30.68
N LEU A 147 -32.73 -27.11 29.59
CA LEU A 147 -33.74 -27.23 28.55
C LEU A 147 -33.63 -28.57 27.81
N LEU A 148 -32.42 -28.99 27.44
CA LEU A 148 -32.16 -30.29 26.82
C LEU A 148 -32.75 -31.42 27.68
N ARG A 149 -32.37 -31.44 28.96
CA ARG A 149 -32.82 -32.45 29.91
C ARG A 149 -34.34 -32.49 30.01
N LYS A 150 -34.99 -31.33 30.16
CA LYS A 150 -36.46 -31.27 30.25
C LYS A 150 -37.14 -31.75 28.96
N ARG A 151 -36.63 -31.40 27.78
CA ARG A 151 -37.19 -31.84 26.49
C ARG A 151 -37.03 -33.35 26.31
N SER A 152 -35.86 -33.91 26.60
CA SER A 152 -35.63 -35.35 26.53
C SER A 152 -36.49 -36.14 27.52
N GLU A 153 -36.61 -35.66 28.76
CA GLU A 153 -37.47 -36.27 29.78
C GLU A 153 -38.95 -36.27 29.36
N ALA A 154 -39.46 -35.16 28.81
CA ALA A 154 -40.84 -35.06 28.36
C ALA A 154 -41.17 -36.04 27.23
N VAL A 155 -40.28 -36.16 26.23
CA VAL A 155 -40.47 -37.10 25.11
C VAL A 155 -40.39 -38.55 25.60
N GLU A 156 -39.43 -38.89 26.46
CA GLU A 156 -39.33 -40.25 26.99
C GLU A 156 -40.51 -40.62 27.90
N GLN A 157 -41.06 -39.68 28.67
CA GLN A 157 -42.27 -39.93 29.47
C GLN A 157 -43.48 -40.26 28.60
N GLU A 158 -43.67 -39.52 27.50
CA GLU A 158 -44.77 -39.75 26.56
C GLU A 158 -44.61 -41.08 25.82
N ILE A 159 -43.41 -41.38 25.33
CA ILE A 159 -43.12 -42.68 24.70
C ILE A 159 -43.26 -43.81 25.73
N ALA A 160 -42.85 -43.63 26.99
CA ALA A 160 -43.03 -44.64 28.03
C ALA A 160 -44.51 -44.91 28.32
N ALA A 161 -45.38 -43.90 28.24
CA ALA A 161 -46.82 -44.09 28.37
C ALA A 161 -47.39 -44.91 27.20
N LEU A 162 -47.01 -44.57 25.96
CA LEU A 162 -47.38 -45.34 24.76
C LEU A 162 -46.89 -46.79 24.83
N ARG A 163 -45.64 -47.00 25.26
CA ARG A 163 -45.05 -48.35 25.46
C ARG A 163 -45.83 -49.18 26.48
N ARG A 164 -46.30 -48.57 27.58
CA ARG A 164 -47.14 -49.28 28.56
C ARG A 164 -48.48 -49.71 27.96
N MET A 165 -49.15 -48.83 27.21
CA MET A 165 -50.39 -49.17 26.53
C MET A 165 -50.18 -50.26 25.48
N HIS A 166 -49.09 -50.18 24.72
CA HIS A 166 -48.70 -51.19 23.74
C HIS A 166 -48.47 -52.55 24.39
N ALA A 167 -47.72 -52.60 25.51
CA ALA A 167 -47.46 -53.85 26.23
C ALA A 167 -48.74 -54.53 26.75
N ILE A 168 -49.74 -53.75 27.17
CA ILE A 168 -51.05 -54.27 27.60
C ILE A 168 -51.80 -54.86 26.39
N ALA A 169 -51.94 -54.08 25.32
CA ALA A 169 -52.64 -54.52 24.10
C ALA A 169 -51.95 -55.75 23.46
N ARG A 170 -50.62 -55.79 23.49
CA ARG A 170 -49.84 -56.92 22.98
C ARG A 170 -50.06 -58.17 23.81
N ARG A 171 -50.07 -58.06 25.13
CA ARG A 171 -50.37 -59.18 26.03
C ARG A 171 -51.78 -59.71 25.83
N GLU A 172 -52.76 -58.83 25.63
CA GLU A 172 -54.15 -59.22 25.33
C GLU A 172 -54.25 -59.99 24.00
N LEU A 173 -53.54 -59.53 22.97
CA LEU A 173 -53.41 -60.23 21.69
C LEU A 173 -52.76 -61.61 21.87
N ASP A 174 -51.61 -61.68 22.54
CA ASP A 174 -50.86 -62.93 22.74
C ASP A 174 -51.68 -63.99 23.52
N MET A 175 -52.61 -63.56 24.39
CA MET A 175 -53.54 -64.45 25.10
C MET A 175 -54.74 -64.88 24.24
N THR A 176 -55.20 -64.02 23.34
CA THR A 176 -56.42 -64.24 22.54
C THR A 176 -56.13 -65.04 21.27
N GLU A 177 -54.92 -64.91 20.71
CA GLU A 177 -54.50 -65.63 19.49
C GLU A 177 -54.59 -67.17 19.58
N PRO A 178 -54.19 -67.85 20.67
CA PRO A 178 -54.42 -69.30 20.80
C PRO A 178 -55.91 -69.66 20.96
N LEU A 179 -56.72 -68.79 21.57
CA LEU A 179 -58.16 -69.03 21.73
C LEU A 179 -58.92 -69.01 20.40
N LEU A 180 -58.38 -68.32 19.39
CA LEU A 180 -58.92 -68.37 18.03
C LEU A 180 -58.73 -69.77 17.42
N GLN A 181 -57.62 -70.44 17.72
CA GLN A 181 -57.35 -71.79 17.23
C GLN A 181 -58.27 -72.84 17.86
N SER A 182 -58.67 -72.62 19.13
CA SER A 182 -59.67 -73.46 19.80
C SER A 182 -61.12 -73.11 19.42
N GLY A 183 -61.35 -71.96 18.76
CA GLY A 183 -62.67 -71.49 18.32
C GLY A 183 -63.46 -70.70 19.38
N ASP A 184 -62.82 -70.33 20.49
CA ASP A 184 -63.46 -69.65 21.63
C ASP A 184 -63.62 -68.13 21.43
N VAL A 185 -62.98 -67.56 20.41
CA VAL A 185 -63.03 -66.12 20.07
C VAL A 185 -63.12 -65.90 18.56
N SER A 186 -63.65 -64.74 18.16
CA SER A 186 -63.79 -64.38 16.74
C SER A 186 -62.47 -63.86 16.16
N MET A 187 -62.20 -64.18 14.89
CA MET A 187 -61.09 -63.61 14.12
C MET A 187 -61.13 -62.07 14.10
N THR A 188 -62.31 -61.46 14.19
CA THR A 188 -62.48 -60.00 14.24
C THR A 188 -61.83 -59.38 15.48
N ASP A 189 -61.81 -60.10 16.61
CA ASP A 189 -61.24 -59.60 17.86
C ASP A 189 -59.71 -59.61 17.81
N VAL A 190 -59.12 -60.68 17.26
CA VAL A 190 -57.68 -60.76 16.99
C VAL A 190 -57.25 -59.65 16.04
N LEU A 191 -57.96 -59.45 14.93
CA LEU A 191 -57.68 -58.36 13.97
C LEU A 191 -57.82 -56.96 14.60
N ARG A 192 -58.78 -56.76 15.51
CA ARG A 192 -58.94 -55.51 16.24
C ARG A 192 -57.74 -55.23 17.14
N LEU A 193 -57.28 -56.23 17.89
CA LEU A 193 -56.12 -56.11 18.78
C LEU A 193 -54.81 -55.92 17.99
N GLN A 194 -54.61 -56.65 16.90
CA GLN A 194 -53.47 -56.45 15.98
C GLN A 194 -53.42 -55.02 15.45
N ARG A 195 -54.55 -54.47 15.01
CA ARG A 195 -54.64 -53.07 14.56
C ARG A 195 -54.33 -52.09 15.69
N GLN A 196 -54.78 -52.35 16.92
CA GLN A 196 -54.50 -51.51 18.09
C GLN A 196 -53.00 -51.50 18.43
N VAL A 197 -52.34 -52.67 18.38
CA VAL A 197 -50.88 -52.79 18.56
C VAL A 197 -50.14 -52.00 17.48
N ALA A 198 -50.51 -52.20 16.21
CA ALA A 198 -49.90 -51.48 15.08
C ALA A 198 -50.10 -49.95 15.16
N GLU A 199 -51.28 -49.50 15.59
CA GLU A 199 -51.57 -48.07 15.79
C GLU A 199 -50.67 -47.47 16.89
N LEU A 200 -50.50 -48.16 18.02
CA LEU A 200 -49.62 -47.69 19.11
C LEU A 200 -48.14 -47.66 18.69
N GLU A 201 -47.69 -48.63 17.89
CA GLU A 201 -46.35 -48.63 17.28
C GLU A 201 -46.17 -47.45 16.31
N GLY A 202 -47.18 -47.18 15.49
CA GLY A 202 -47.25 -46.01 14.61
C GLY A 202 -47.17 -44.70 15.40
N GLN A 203 -47.92 -44.57 16.50
CA GLN A 203 -47.92 -43.39 17.36
C GLN A 203 -46.56 -43.15 18.01
N MET A 204 -45.88 -44.19 18.51
CA MET A 204 -44.52 -44.06 19.06
C MET A 204 -43.52 -43.58 18.00
N THR A 205 -43.60 -44.16 16.79
CA THR A 205 -42.74 -43.79 15.66
C THR A 205 -43.00 -42.35 15.22
N ASN A 206 -44.26 -41.98 15.06
CA ASN A 206 -44.68 -40.63 14.70
C ASN A 206 -44.23 -39.61 15.75
N ARG A 207 -44.34 -39.94 17.04
CA ARG A 207 -43.90 -39.04 18.11
C ARG A 207 -42.40 -38.79 18.06
N ARG A 208 -41.60 -39.84 17.85
CA ARG A 208 -40.15 -39.75 17.72
C ARG A 208 -39.74 -38.97 16.47
N ASN A 209 -40.34 -39.28 15.33
CA ASN A 209 -40.06 -38.60 14.06
C ASN A 209 -40.43 -37.12 14.13
N LYS A 210 -41.57 -36.79 14.75
CA LYS A 210 -42.00 -35.41 14.94
C LYS A 210 -41.01 -34.61 15.78
N TYR A 211 -40.55 -35.19 16.90
CA TYR A 211 -39.53 -34.56 17.74
C TYR A 211 -38.23 -34.28 16.96
N LEU A 212 -37.73 -35.27 16.21
CA LEU A 212 -36.51 -35.12 15.40
C LEU A 212 -36.69 -34.11 14.25
N GLN A 213 -37.83 -34.13 13.57
CA GLN A 213 -38.15 -33.19 12.50
C GLN A 213 -38.21 -31.76 13.02
N ASP A 214 -38.87 -31.54 14.16
CA ASP A 214 -38.99 -30.22 14.77
C ASP A 214 -37.61 -29.71 15.23
N SER A 215 -36.80 -30.54 15.89
CA SER A 215 -35.44 -30.17 16.31
C SER A 215 -34.49 -29.95 15.14
N GLN A 216 -34.60 -30.72 14.04
CA GLN A 216 -33.82 -30.50 12.82
C GLN A 216 -34.20 -29.19 12.12
N ALA A 217 -35.49 -28.88 12.02
CA ALA A 217 -35.94 -27.61 11.45
C ALA A 217 -35.48 -26.41 12.29
N GLU A 218 -35.55 -26.52 13.63
CA GLU A 218 -35.02 -25.51 14.55
C GLU A 218 -33.49 -25.36 14.42
N LEU A 219 -32.77 -26.48 14.21
CA LEU A 219 -31.32 -26.48 14.01
C LEU A 219 -30.93 -25.75 12.73
N THR A 220 -31.52 -26.11 11.59
CA THR A 220 -31.22 -25.49 10.29
C THR A 220 -31.44 -23.97 10.36
N LYS A 221 -32.56 -23.53 10.93
CA LYS A 221 -32.83 -22.10 11.13
C LYS A 221 -31.80 -21.44 12.04
N THR A 222 -31.45 -22.08 13.15
CA THR A 222 -30.45 -21.54 14.08
C THR A 222 -29.08 -21.43 13.41
N GLU A 223 -28.69 -22.40 12.57
CA GLU A 223 -27.43 -22.37 11.83
C GLU A 223 -27.40 -21.24 10.78
N GLU A 224 -28.51 -20.99 10.09
CA GLU A 224 -28.67 -19.83 9.19
C GLU A 224 -28.51 -18.50 9.95
N ASP A 225 -29.22 -18.34 11.07
CA ASP A 225 -29.12 -17.14 11.93
C ASP A 225 -27.69 -16.95 12.45
N LEU A 226 -27.03 -18.04 12.84
CA LEU A 226 -25.67 -18.05 13.35
C LEU A 226 -24.67 -17.63 12.24
N ALA A 227 -24.85 -18.11 11.01
CA ALA A 227 -24.06 -17.65 9.87
C ALA A 227 -24.22 -16.14 9.63
N GLY A 228 -25.45 -15.62 9.71
CA GLY A 228 -25.73 -14.18 9.59
C GLY A 228 -25.10 -13.34 10.71
N VAL A 229 -25.20 -13.80 11.96
CA VAL A 229 -24.63 -13.11 13.13
C VAL A 229 -23.10 -13.13 13.10
N ARG A 230 -22.47 -14.21 12.63
CA ARG A 230 -21.00 -14.26 12.45
C ARG A 230 -20.52 -13.19 11.47
N GLN A 231 -21.20 -13.02 10.34
CA GLN A 231 -20.85 -11.95 9.38
C GLN A 231 -21.05 -10.56 9.99
N THR A 232 -22.16 -10.37 10.70
CA THR A 232 -22.43 -9.12 11.42
C THR A 232 -21.35 -8.82 12.46
N LEU A 233 -20.88 -9.83 13.22
CA LEU A 233 -19.85 -9.66 14.24
C LEU A 233 -18.53 -9.19 13.63
N LEU A 234 -18.12 -9.75 12.48
CA LEU A 234 -16.94 -9.31 11.75
C LEU A 234 -17.06 -7.83 11.37
N GLN A 235 -18.21 -7.44 10.80
CA GLN A 235 -18.48 -6.04 10.46
C GLN A 235 -18.41 -5.11 11.70
N ARG A 236 -19.01 -5.51 12.84
CA ARG A 236 -18.95 -4.71 14.08
C ARG A 236 -17.54 -4.62 14.64
N ARG A 237 -16.73 -5.68 14.50
CA ARG A 237 -15.32 -5.69 14.90
C ARG A 237 -14.52 -4.69 14.08
N ASP A 238 -14.71 -4.68 12.77
CA ASP A 238 -14.00 -3.76 11.87
C ASP A 238 -14.40 -2.31 12.14
N GLN A 239 -15.69 -2.03 12.35
CA GLN A 239 -16.17 -0.72 12.79
C GLN A 239 -15.51 -0.29 14.11
N LEU A 240 -15.37 -1.20 15.09
CA LEU A 240 -14.70 -0.90 16.35
C LEU A 240 -13.20 -0.65 16.16
N ALA A 241 -12.53 -1.38 15.28
CA ALA A 241 -11.13 -1.16 14.96
C ALA A 241 -10.91 0.20 14.28
N ASN A 242 -11.81 0.59 13.36
CA ASN A 242 -11.76 1.87 12.65
C ASN A 242 -11.99 3.10 13.53
N THR A 243 -12.43 2.93 14.78
CA THR A 243 -12.51 4.03 15.76
C THR A 243 -11.14 4.55 16.17
N ASP A 244 -10.09 3.72 16.11
CA ASP A 244 -8.71 4.14 16.36
C ASP A 244 -8.04 4.41 15.00
N LEU A 245 -7.82 5.68 14.66
CA LEU A 245 -7.14 6.07 13.43
C LEU A 245 -5.63 5.96 13.64
N THR A 246 -4.98 5.07 12.89
CA THR A 246 -3.55 4.75 13.04
C THR A 246 -2.73 5.18 11.83
N ALA A 247 -1.42 5.35 12.02
CA ALA A 247 -0.51 5.67 10.92
C ALA A 247 -0.20 4.43 10.07
N PRO A 248 -0.41 4.45 8.74
CA PRO A 248 -0.10 3.31 7.87
C PRO A 248 1.41 3.11 7.67
N LEU A 249 2.21 4.16 7.89
CA LEU A 249 3.66 4.18 7.73
C LEU A 249 4.32 5.16 8.71
N ARG A 250 5.66 5.10 8.82
CA ARG A 250 6.43 6.07 9.58
C ARG A 250 6.58 7.37 8.79
N GLY A 251 6.27 8.50 9.41
CA GLY A 251 6.30 9.79 8.74
C GLY A 251 6.17 10.96 9.69
N LYS A 252 6.09 12.17 9.13
CA LYS A 252 5.85 13.41 9.85
C LYS A 252 4.46 13.95 9.52
N VAL A 253 3.71 14.38 10.53
CA VAL A 253 2.38 14.95 10.35
C VAL A 253 2.50 16.32 9.67
N LYS A 254 1.90 16.48 8.49
CA LYS A 254 1.99 17.71 7.69
C LYS A 254 0.90 18.74 8.03
N ASN A 255 -0.33 18.30 8.26
CA ASN A 255 -1.46 19.16 8.62
C ASN A 255 -2.56 18.30 9.28
N VAL A 256 -3.26 18.86 10.26
CA VAL A 256 -4.45 18.27 10.89
C VAL A 256 -5.66 19.18 10.67
N ARG A 257 -6.66 18.68 9.93
CA ARG A 257 -7.85 19.46 9.55
C ARG A 257 -8.85 19.63 10.69
N VAL A 258 -8.97 18.62 11.55
CA VAL A 258 -9.90 18.62 12.70
C VAL A 258 -9.10 18.49 13.99
N THR A 259 -9.07 19.55 14.78
CA THR A 259 -8.29 19.64 16.02
C THR A 259 -9.16 19.72 17.28
N THR A 260 -10.45 20.00 17.13
CA THR A 260 -11.36 20.20 18.25
C THR A 260 -11.92 18.88 18.76
N ARG A 261 -11.79 18.65 20.07
CA ARG A 261 -12.47 17.54 20.75
C ARG A 261 -13.99 17.71 20.62
N GLY A 262 -14.69 16.65 20.27
CA GLY A 262 -16.12 16.69 19.91
C GLY A 262 -16.39 17.09 18.46
N GLY A 263 -15.35 17.37 17.66
CA GLY A 263 -15.48 17.59 16.22
C GLY A 263 -16.06 16.37 15.52
N VAL A 264 -16.97 16.58 14.57
CA VAL A 264 -17.66 15.50 13.85
C VAL A 264 -16.99 15.27 12.51
N LEU A 265 -16.60 14.02 12.24
CA LEU A 265 -16.09 13.56 10.95
C LEU A 265 -17.18 12.76 10.23
N ARG A 266 -17.40 13.06 8.96
CA ARG A 266 -18.24 12.25 8.07
C ARG A 266 -17.41 11.09 7.48
N PRO A 267 -18.08 10.03 6.99
CA PRO A 267 -17.43 9.03 6.16
C PRO A 267 -16.67 9.66 4.99
N GLY A 268 -15.38 9.36 4.89
CA GLY A 268 -14.47 9.90 3.87
C GLY A 268 -13.83 11.25 4.22
N ASP A 269 -14.18 11.88 5.35
CA ASP A 269 -13.55 13.14 5.75
C ASP A 269 -12.07 12.90 6.10
N GLU A 270 -11.23 13.79 5.58
CA GLU A 270 -9.80 13.83 5.87
C GLU A 270 -9.55 14.42 7.26
N LEU A 271 -8.90 13.64 8.13
CA LEU A 271 -8.46 14.09 9.44
C LEU A 271 -7.09 14.78 9.35
N MET A 272 -6.10 14.13 8.73
CA MET A 272 -4.73 14.63 8.66
C MET A 272 -3.92 14.03 7.51
N GLN A 273 -2.75 14.63 7.25
CA GLN A 273 -1.79 14.19 6.25
C GLN A 273 -0.46 13.78 6.87
N ILE A 274 0.12 12.68 6.38
CA ILE A 274 1.43 12.17 6.80
C ILE A 274 2.38 12.15 5.61
N VAL A 275 3.56 12.77 5.79
CA VAL A 275 4.65 12.74 4.82
C VAL A 275 5.64 11.66 5.25
N PRO A 276 5.91 10.64 4.42
CA PRO A 276 6.86 9.58 4.75
C PRO A 276 8.28 10.10 5.00
N LEU A 277 8.98 9.52 5.99
CA LEU A 277 10.36 9.90 6.35
C LEU A 277 11.42 8.93 5.79
N ASP A 278 11.06 7.66 5.58
CA ASP A 278 12.01 6.59 5.20
C ASP A 278 12.11 6.36 3.68
N ASP A 279 11.44 7.17 2.87
CA ASP A 279 11.39 6.97 1.41
C ASP A 279 12.59 7.58 0.69
N ALA A 280 13.00 6.92 -0.40
CA ALA A 280 14.03 7.45 -1.29
C ALA A 280 13.66 8.88 -1.72
N LEU A 281 14.56 9.82 -1.48
CA LEU A 281 14.33 11.20 -1.90
C LEU A 281 14.55 11.31 -3.41
N LEU A 282 13.54 11.81 -4.11
CA LEU A 282 13.62 12.13 -5.52
C LEU A 282 13.96 13.61 -5.65
N VAL A 283 14.77 13.95 -6.63
CA VAL A 283 15.05 15.35 -6.97
C VAL A 283 14.29 15.67 -8.24
N GLU A 284 13.35 16.60 -8.14
CA GLU A 284 12.62 17.11 -9.28
C GLU A 284 13.32 18.37 -9.78
N ALA A 285 13.84 18.33 -11.00
CA ALA A 285 14.57 19.45 -11.60
C ALA A 285 13.98 19.88 -12.93
N ARG A 286 14.19 21.16 -13.23
CA ARG A 286 13.74 21.85 -14.43
C ARG A 286 14.91 21.97 -15.39
N VAL A 287 14.72 21.49 -16.62
CA VAL A 287 15.73 21.51 -17.69
C VAL A 287 15.19 22.30 -18.89
N LYS A 288 16.09 23.03 -19.56
CA LYS A 288 15.73 23.82 -20.74
C LYS A 288 15.38 22.91 -21.92
N PRO A 289 14.42 23.29 -22.78
CA PRO A 289 14.07 22.54 -23.98
C PRO A 289 15.25 22.25 -24.91
N ALA A 290 16.26 23.13 -24.95
CA ALA A 290 17.47 22.94 -25.76
C ALA A 290 18.30 21.72 -25.32
N ASP A 291 18.19 21.29 -24.06
CA ASP A 291 19.05 20.27 -23.46
C ASP A 291 18.33 18.91 -23.30
N VAL A 292 17.01 18.86 -23.49
CA VAL A 292 16.19 17.63 -23.31
C VAL A 292 16.56 16.51 -24.28
N ALA A 293 16.97 16.85 -25.51
CA ALA A 293 17.29 15.89 -26.57
C ALA A 293 18.42 14.92 -26.21
N PHE A 294 19.24 15.28 -25.22
CA PHE A 294 20.40 14.52 -24.77
C PHE A 294 20.13 13.71 -23.49
N LEU A 295 18.95 13.84 -22.90
CA LEU A 295 18.55 13.17 -21.67
C LEU A 295 17.86 11.85 -21.96
N ARG A 296 18.23 10.80 -21.22
CA ARG A 296 17.60 9.48 -21.30
C ARG A 296 17.44 8.86 -19.90
N PRO A 297 16.30 8.22 -19.60
CA PRO A 297 16.17 7.44 -18.37
C PRO A 297 17.31 6.43 -18.23
N GLY A 298 17.87 6.33 -17.03
CA GLY A 298 19.00 5.47 -16.70
C GLY A 298 20.36 6.17 -16.61
N GLN A 299 20.50 7.41 -17.08
CA GLN A 299 21.75 8.16 -16.99
C GLN A 299 22.18 8.44 -15.54
N GLU A 300 23.50 8.44 -15.31
CA GLU A 300 24.09 8.87 -14.04
C GLU A 300 23.99 10.38 -13.87
N VAL A 301 23.60 10.79 -12.67
CA VAL A 301 23.32 12.17 -12.33
C VAL A 301 24.01 12.53 -11.04
N ASN A 302 24.67 13.69 -11.02
CA ASN A 302 25.22 14.27 -9.81
C ASN A 302 24.27 15.34 -9.29
N VAL A 303 23.80 15.18 -8.06
CA VAL A 303 22.92 16.13 -7.38
C VAL A 303 23.74 16.90 -6.34
N LYS A 304 23.79 18.22 -6.48
CA LYS A 304 24.41 19.14 -5.51
C LYS A 304 23.30 19.79 -4.70
N ILE A 305 23.31 19.64 -3.38
CA ILE A 305 22.30 20.23 -2.50
C ILE A 305 22.74 21.64 -2.13
N ASP A 306 21.94 22.65 -2.44
CA ASP A 306 22.38 24.05 -2.29
C ASP A 306 22.56 24.46 -0.81
N ALA A 307 21.82 23.80 0.09
CA ALA A 307 21.92 24.02 1.54
C ALA A 307 23.26 23.55 2.15
N TYR A 308 24.06 22.78 1.41
CA TYR A 308 25.34 22.24 1.87
C TYR A 308 26.46 22.60 0.89
N ASP A 309 27.64 22.96 1.41
CA ASP A 309 28.80 23.27 0.55
C ASP A 309 29.26 22.01 -0.20
N TYR A 310 29.01 21.98 -1.51
CA TYR A 310 29.36 20.86 -2.40
C TYR A 310 30.87 20.63 -2.51
N THR A 311 31.70 21.61 -2.17
CA THR A 311 33.17 21.47 -2.15
C THR A 311 33.61 20.59 -0.99
N VAL A 312 32.91 20.73 0.15
CA VAL A 312 33.20 20.00 1.39
C VAL A 312 32.49 18.64 1.39
N TYR A 313 31.21 18.61 1.04
CA TYR A 313 30.36 17.42 1.18
C TYR A 313 30.22 16.60 -0.12
N GLY A 314 30.59 17.16 -1.27
CA GLY A 314 30.46 16.52 -2.57
C GLY A 314 29.03 16.55 -3.12
N SER A 315 28.79 15.75 -4.16
CA SER A 315 27.47 15.55 -4.78
C SER A 315 26.90 14.17 -4.43
N LEU A 316 25.58 14.08 -4.34
CA LEU A 316 24.86 12.82 -4.25
C LEU A 316 24.76 12.20 -5.64
N LYS A 317 25.09 10.92 -5.74
CA LYS A 317 24.89 10.16 -6.97
C LYS A 317 23.43 9.72 -7.06
N GLY A 318 22.88 9.82 -8.25
CA GLY A 318 21.53 9.38 -8.56
C GLY A 318 21.40 8.94 -10.01
N ARG A 319 20.21 8.44 -10.34
CA ARG A 319 19.86 7.98 -11.68
C ARG A 319 18.64 8.74 -12.17
N LEU A 320 18.68 9.19 -13.43
CA LEU A 320 17.53 9.81 -14.08
C LEU A 320 16.44 8.75 -14.30
N THR A 321 15.27 8.89 -13.67
CA THR A 321 14.18 7.91 -13.77
C THR A 321 13.07 8.37 -14.70
N PHE A 322 12.76 9.66 -14.72
CA PHE A 322 11.64 10.21 -15.46
C PHE A 322 11.98 11.55 -16.14
N ILE A 323 11.39 11.78 -17.31
CA ILE A 323 11.45 13.02 -18.10
C ILE A 323 10.01 13.30 -18.56
N SER A 324 9.52 14.53 -18.40
CA SER A 324 8.18 14.91 -18.88
C SER A 324 8.08 14.78 -20.40
N ALA A 325 6.91 14.36 -20.89
CA ALA A 325 6.66 14.24 -22.33
C ALA A 325 6.41 15.60 -22.99
N ASP A 326 6.03 16.59 -22.21
CA ASP A 326 5.69 17.94 -22.61
C ASP A 326 6.48 19.00 -21.81
N THR A 327 6.55 20.20 -22.39
CA THR A 327 7.06 21.39 -21.71
C THR A 327 6.00 21.96 -20.79
N MET A 328 6.37 22.25 -19.55
CA MET A 328 5.55 23.01 -18.62
C MET A 328 5.99 24.47 -18.60
N SER A 329 5.07 25.38 -18.34
CA SER A 329 5.34 26.77 -18.06
C SER A 329 4.98 27.12 -16.61
N GLU A 330 5.67 28.11 -16.06
CA GLU A 330 5.35 28.68 -14.74
C GLU A 330 4.89 30.11 -14.95
N ASP A 331 3.66 30.40 -14.54
CA ASP A 331 2.97 31.67 -14.73
C ASP A 331 3.66 32.77 -13.90
N THR A 332 4.70 33.38 -14.48
CA THR A 332 5.49 34.44 -13.87
C THR A 332 5.27 35.74 -14.64
N ARG A 333 5.13 36.86 -13.92
CA ARG A 333 4.89 38.22 -14.46
C ARG A 333 5.91 38.71 -15.52
N GLN A 334 7.02 38.00 -15.74
CA GLN A 334 8.10 38.34 -16.67
C GLN A 334 8.17 37.42 -17.91
N GLY A 335 7.17 36.57 -18.13
CA GLY A 335 7.12 35.63 -19.25
C GLY A 335 7.58 34.23 -18.86
N GLU A 336 7.04 33.23 -19.55
CA GLU A 336 7.17 31.81 -19.22
C GLU A 336 8.35 31.15 -19.96
N PRO A 337 9.52 30.92 -19.33
CA PRO A 337 10.49 30.00 -19.92
C PRO A 337 9.93 28.57 -19.82
N ALA A 338 9.53 28.01 -20.95
CA ALA A 338 9.15 26.60 -21.06
C ALA A 338 10.28 25.71 -20.54
N TYR A 339 9.96 24.70 -19.73
CA TYR A 339 10.92 23.74 -19.19
C TYR A 339 10.39 22.31 -19.25
N TYR A 340 11.31 21.35 -19.34
CA TYR A 340 11.01 19.93 -19.12
C TYR A 340 11.31 19.59 -17.67
N ARG A 341 10.45 18.74 -17.08
CA ARG A 341 10.60 18.27 -15.72
C ARG A 341 11.27 16.91 -15.72
N ILE A 342 12.37 16.80 -14.98
CA ILE A 342 13.09 15.54 -14.80
C ILE A 342 13.05 15.11 -13.35
N GLN A 343 13.00 13.81 -13.10
CA GLN A 343 13.09 13.25 -11.75
C GLN A 343 14.30 12.33 -11.65
N VAL A 344 15.08 12.54 -10.59
CA VAL A 344 16.31 11.82 -10.33
C VAL A 344 16.18 11.10 -9.00
N GLN A 345 16.37 9.78 -9.02
CA GLN A 345 16.38 8.97 -7.82
C GLN A 345 17.79 8.95 -7.22
N THR A 346 17.93 9.38 -5.97
CA THR A 346 19.20 9.30 -5.24
C THR A 346 19.47 7.88 -4.76
N GLU A 347 20.72 7.42 -4.83
CA GLU A 347 21.11 6.06 -4.42
C GLU A 347 21.13 5.87 -2.90
N SER A 348 21.41 6.96 -2.16
CA SER A 348 21.35 6.98 -0.70
C SER A 348 20.95 8.37 -0.19
N PRO A 349 20.08 8.47 0.83
CA PRO A 349 19.71 9.74 1.45
C PRO A 349 20.82 10.35 2.33
N ARG A 350 21.99 9.70 2.42
CA ARG A 350 23.14 10.11 3.23
C ARG A 350 24.34 10.43 2.35
N PHE A 351 25.12 11.44 2.73
CA PHE A 351 26.39 11.78 2.10
C PHE A 351 27.49 10.84 2.60
N ASN A 352 28.19 10.16 1.69
CA ASN A 352 29.17 9.12 2.04
C ASN A 352 30.60 9.63 2.29
N ARG A 353 30.85 10.95 2.35
CA ARG A 353 32.22 11.49 2.39
C ARG A 353 32.81 11.67 3.79
N ARG A 354 31.99 11.77 4.85
CA ARG A 354 32.46 11.77 6.25
C ARG A 354 31.55 10.90 7.14
N PRO A 355 32.10 9.89 7.86
CA PRO A 355 31.30 8.97 8.69
C PRO A 355 30.61 9.57 9.93
N GLN A 356 30.96 10.79 10.34
CA GLN A 356 30.61 11.31 11.68
C GLN A 356 29.47 12.33 11.74
N GLU A 357 28.92 12.79 10.61
CA GLU A 357 27.73 13.66 10.62
C GLU A 357 26.71 13.17 9.57
N SER A 358 25.66 12.51 10.04
CA SER A 358 24.52 12.15 9.20
C SER A 358 23.68 13.41 8.91
N LEU A 359 23.99 14.10 7.81
CA LEU A 359 23.18 15.22 7.32
C LEU A 359 21.82 14.69 6.86
N GLN A 360 20.74 15.23 7.44
CA GLN A 360 19.37 14.83 7.12
C GLN A 360 18.81 15.73 6.01
N LEU A 361 18.50 15.12 4.87
CA LEU A 361 17.82 15.80 3.77
C LEU A 361 16.32 15.89 4.07
N GLN A 362 15.71 17.05 3.82
CA GLN A 362 14.28 17.26 3.99
C GLN A 362 13.62 17.56 2.64
N PRO A 363 12.39 17.07 2.39
CA PRO A 363 11.59 17.54 1.26
C PRO A 363 11.46 19.07 1.28
N GLY A 364 11.63 19.69 0.11
CA GLY A 364 11.61 21.15 -0.06
C GLY A 364 12.98 21.83 -0.13
N MET A 365 14.08 21.12 0.16
CA MET A 365 15.43 21.66 -0.09
C MET A 365 15.68 21.85 -1.59
N THR A 366 16.38 22.91 -1.98
CA THR A 366 16.77 23.14 -3.38
C THR A 366 18.07 22.39 -3.72
N ALA A 367 18.18 21.98 -4.99
CA ALA A 367 19.32 21.24 -5.50
C ALA A 367 19.59 21.56 -6.96
N THR A 368 20.86 21.53 -7.33
CA THR A 368 21.31 21.59 -8.72
C THR A 368 21.64 20.19 -9.21
N VAL A 369 20.99 19.79 -10.30
CA VAL A 369 21.12 18.49 -10.94
C VAL A 369 22.03 18.60 -12.16
N GLU A 370 23.08 17.80 -12.20
CA GLU A 370 24.02 17.71 -13.33
C GLU A 370 23.95 16.31 -13.94
N VAL A 371 23.32 16.20 -15.12
CA VAL A 371 23.21 14.95 -15.87
C VAL A 371 24.40 14.82 -16.82
N ARG A 372 25.07 13.67 -16.82
CA ARG A 372 26.20 13.40 -17.72
C ARG A 372 25.68 13.03 -19.11
N ASN A 373 25.82 13.95 -20.05
CA ASN A 373 25.31 13.85 -21.42
C ASN A 373 26.43 13.45 -22.39
N GLY A 374 27.02 12.27 -22.15
CA GLY A 374 28.09 11.72 -22.99
C GLY A 374 29.39 12.54 -22.98
N SER A 375 30.34 12.10 -23.80
CA SER A 375 31.62 12.77 -24.00
C SER A 375 31.74 13.35 -25.41
N SER A 376 32.48 14.44 -25.54
CA SER A 376 32.90 14.97 -26.84
C SER A 376 34.39 15.21 -26.84
N THR A 377 35.04 15.00 -27.98
CA THR A 377 36.46 15.27 -28.09
C THR A 377 36.72 16.77 -27.97
N VAL A 378 37.87 17.15 -27.39
CA VAL A 378 38.29 18.56 -27.24
C VAL A 378 38.25 19.27 -28.59
N LEU A 379 38.66 18.59 -29.67
CA LEU A 379 38.64 19.11 -31.03
C LEU A 379 37.20 19.47 -31.48
N LYS A 380 36.23 18.57 -31.24
CA LYS A 380 34.83 18.79 -31.58
C LYS A 380 34.21 19.93 -30.75
N TYR A 381 34.58 20.04 -29.48
CA TYR A 381 34.09 21.11 -28.61
C TYR A 381 34.59 22.50 -29.07
N LEU A 382 35.89 22.62 -29.39
CA LEU A 382 36.49 23.87 -29.87
C LEU A 382 36.00 24.30 -31.25
N LEU A 383 35.72 23.34 -32.14
CA LEU A 383 35.22 23.62 -33.49
C LEU A 383 33.69 23.81 -33.57
N LYS A 384 32.94 23.53 -32.50
CA LYS A 384 31.47 23.67 -32.45
C LYS A 384 30.96 25.06 -32.87
N PRO A 385 31.56 26.19 -32.46
CA PRO A 385 31.11 27.52 -32.88
C PRO A 385 31.32 27.76 -34.38
N LEU A 386 32.46 27.33 -34.93
CA LEU A 386 32.79 27.50 -36.35
C LEU A 386 31.85 26.71 -37.26
N VAL A 387 31.57 25.46 -36.90
CA VAL A 387 30.66 24.59 -37.66
C VAL A 387 29.24 25.16 -37.63
N LYS A 388 28.77 25.61 -36.46
CA LYS A 388 27.45 26.22 -36.32
C LYS A 388 27.28 27.48 -37.17
N THR A 389 28.30 28.34 -37.24
CA THR A 389 28.25 29.56 -38.07
C THR A 389 28.31 29.27 -39.56
N LEU A 390 29.05 28.24 -39.99
CA LEU A 390 29.14 27.86 -41.40
C LEU A 390 27.81 27.28 -41.89
N ASP A 391 27.18 26.37 -41.12
CA ASP A 391 25.87 25.80 -41.45
C ASP A 391 24.76 26.86 -41.48
N GLN A 392 24.78 27.85 -40.56
CA GLN A 392 23.81 28.95 -40.55
C GLN A 392 24.04 29.98 -41.66
N SER A 393 25.27 30.11 -42.17
CA SER A 393 25.61 31.05 -43.25
C SER A 393 25.35 30.48 -44.65
N LEU A 394 25.32 29.15 -44.81
CA LEU A 394 25.10 28.48 -46.09
C LEU A 394 23.65 28.05 -46.32
N GLY A 395 22.79 28.12 -45.29
CA GLY A 395 21.34 27.94 -45.39
C GLY A 395 20.60 29.25 -45.15
N GLU A 396 20.38 30.03 -46.21
CA GLU A 396 19.44 31.16 -46.18
C GLU A 396 18.08 30.67 -46.74
N ARG A 397 17.09 30.60 -45.83
CA ARG A 397 15.62 30.36 -45.95
C ARG A 397 15.11 29.36 -47.00
#